data_AF-A0A7W5QQD8-F1
#
_entry.id   AF-A0A7W5QQD8-F1
#
_cell.length_a   1.000
_cell.length_b   1.000
_cell.length_c   1.000
_cell.angle_alpha   90.00
_cell.angle_beta   90.00
_cell.angle_gamma   90.00
#
_symmetry.space_group_name_H-M   'P 1'
#
loop_
_entity.id
_entity.type
_entity.pdbx_description
1 polymer ?
#
loop_
_entity_poly.entity_id
_entity_poly.type
_entity_poly.pdbx_seq_one_letter_code
_entity_poly.pdbx_strand_id
1 'polypeptide(L)'
;MLPTFPRLILACAMACVTVPLASVPAQAAAHAGSADAQALLSRAVAEVKGVGAPKAFAEFNDPNGPFHTRELYVFVFSMTGRYEASGADPKLAGSDVSAMTDAEGRPFVQDMIALAKAKDGGRVDYVWLNRVDNRVEHKRSLVQRVGDHIVGVGYYAG
;
A
#
# COMPACT_ATOMS: atom_id res chain seq x y z
N MET A 1 -5.83 -49.86 -80.83
CA MET A 1 -5.71 -48.44 -81.20
C MET A 1 -5.91 -47.62 -79.93
N LEU A 2 -4.89 -46.88 -79.46
CA LEU A 2 -4.97 -45.92 -78.34
C LEU A 2 -5.63 -44.61 -78.82
N PRO A 3 -6.26 -43.78 -77.95
CA PRO A 3 -5.59 -42.81 -77.03
C PRO A 3 -6.24 -42.71 -75.63
N THR A 4 -5.58 -42.51 -74.47
CA THR A 4 -4.77 -41.42 -73.88
C THR A 4 -5.45 -40.04 -73.75
N PHE A 5 -5.83 -39.65 -72.52
CA PHE A 5 -5.95 -38.27 -72.00
C PHE A 5 -5.87 -38.27 -70.44
N PRO A 6 -5.50 -37.16 -69.77
CA PRO A 6 -4.49 -37.15 -68.71
C PRO A 6 -4.99 -36.84 -67.29
N ARG A 7 -4.07 -37.04 -66.33
CA ARG A 7 -4.15 -36.72 -64.89
C ARG A 7 -4.35 -35.22 -64.61
N LEU A 8 -5.13 -34.88 -63.59
CA LEU A 8 -4.97 -33.63 -62.83
C LEU A 8 -5.15 -33.88 -61.32
N ILE A 9 -4.24 -33.27 -60.55
CA ILE A 9 -4.02 -33.33 -59.10
C ILE A 9 -4.66 -32.08 -58.47
N LEU A 10 -5.24 -32.16 -57.26
CA LEU A 10 -5.14 -31.15 -56.16
C LEU A 10 -6.03 -31.58 -54.98
N ALA A 11 -5.48 -32.08 -53.87
CA ALA A 11 -4.81 -31.40 -52.75
C ALA A 11 -5.78 -31.06 -51.60
N CYS A 12 -5.58 -31.76 -50.49
CA CYS A 12 -6.27 -31.68 -49.22
C CYS A 12 -5.88 -30.38 -48.48
N ALA A 13 -6.82 -29.47 -48.23
CA ALA A 13 -6.57 -28.25 -47.46
C ALA A 13 -6.85 -28.50 -45.97
N MET A 14 -5.77 -28.73 -45.21
CA MET A 14 -5.77 -28.82 -43.75
C MET A 14 -5.75 -27.39 -43.18
N ALA A 15 -6.90 -26.90 -42.71
CA ALA A 15 -7.01 -25.58 -42.11
C ALA A 15 -6.44 -25.58 -40.68
N CYS A 16 -5.17 -25.17 -40.52
CA CYS A 16 -4.59 -24.81 -39.23
C CYS A 16 -5.27 -23.52 -38.72
N VAL A 17 -6.12 -23.65 -37.69
CA VAL A 17 -6.67 -22.50 -36.96
C VAL A 17 -5.58 -21.97 -36.04
N THR A 18 -4.91 -20.89 -36.46
CA THR A 18 -3.99 -20.14 -35.62
C THR A 18 -4.80 -19.28 -34.64
N VAL A 19 -4.82 -19.67 -33.37
CA VAL A 19 -5.34 -18.80 -32.30
C VAL A 19 -4.27 -17.75 -32.00
N PRO A 20 -4.52 -16.45 -32.20
CA PRO A 20 -3.56 -15.43 -31.83
C PRO A 20 -3.50 -15.35 -30.30
N LEU A 21 -2.29 -15.52 -29.75
CA LEU A 21 -1.97 -15.15 -28.37
C LEU A 21 -2.08 -13.62 -28.28
N ALA A 22 -3.22 -13.11 -27.84
CA ALA A 22 -3.36 -11.70 -27.55
C ALA A 22 -2.57 -11.38 -26.28
N SER A 23 -1.49 -10.63 -26.43
CA SER A 23 -0.71 -10.05 -25.33
C SER A 23 -1.59 -9.05 -24.58
N VAL A 24 -2.10 -9.41 -23.40
CA VAL A 24 -2.76 -8.46 -22.52
C VAL A 24 -1.68 -7.55 -21.94
N PRO A 25 -1.72 -6.22 -22.14
CA PRO A 25 -0.75 -5.34 -21.51
C PRO A 25 -0.92 -5.44 -19.99
N ALA A 26 0.19 -5.64 -19.28
CA ALA A 26 0.21 -5.55 -17.83
C ALA A 26 -0.02 -4.09 -17.44
N GLN A 27 -1.27 -3.73 -17.16
CA GLN A 27 -1.61 -2.42 -16.63
C GLN A 27 -0.98 -2.34 -15.23
N ALA A 28 -0.03 -1.43 -15.02
CA ALA A 28 0.47 -1.12 -13.69
C ALA A 28 -0.73 -0.75 -12.81
N ALA A 29 -0.94 -1.47 -11.71
CA ALA A 29 -2.05 -1.22 -10.81
C ALA A 29 -1.94 0.22 -10.29
N ALA A 30 -3.05 0.97 -10.35
CA ALA A 30 -3.08 2.33 -9.83
C ALA A 30 -2.71 2.37 -8.33
N HIS A 31 -2.07 3.46 -7.91
CA HIS A 31 -1.79 3.70 -6.50
C HIS A 31 -3.09 3.63 -5.68
N ALA A 32 -2.97 3.10 -4.47
CA ALA A 32 -4.05 3.08 -3.51
C ALA A 32 -4.53 4.52 -3.22
N GLY A 33 -5.84 4.68 -3.12
CA GLY A 33 -6.45 5.99 -2.95
C GLY A 33 -6.82 6.32 -1.51
N SER A 34 -7.39 7.52 -1.34
CA SER A 34 -7.90 7.98 -0.03
C SER A 34 -8.93 7.04 0.58
N ALA A 35 -9.78 6.41 -0.25
CA ALA A 35 -10.81 5.49 0.22
C ALA A 35 -10.20 4.21 0.81
N ASP A 36 -9.19 3.65 0.15
CA ASP A 36 -8.49 2.45 0.61
C ASP A 36 -7.74 2.72 1.92
N ALA A 37 -7.07 3.87 2.02
CA ALA A 37 -6.40 4.30 3.24
C ALA A 37 -7.39 4.48 4.41
N GLN A 38 -8.55 5.11 4.16
CA GLN A 38 -9.59 5.29 5.18
C GLN A 38 -10.17 3.95 5.64
N ALA A 39 -10.41 3.02 4.71
CA ALA A 39 -10.89 1.68 5.04
C ALA A 39 -9.89 0.91 5.91
N LEU A 40 -8.60 0.93 5.56
CA LEU A 40 -7.55 0.28 6.34
C LEU A 40 -7.38 0.93 7.73
N LEU A 41 -7.41 2.27 7.82
CA LEU A 41 -7.34 2.98 9.09
C LEU A 41 -8.51 2.59 10.00
N SER A 42 -9.72 2.52 9.44
CA SER A 42 -10.92 2.17 10.20
C SER A 42 -10.84 0.75 10.77
N ARG A 43 -10.33 -0.20 9.99
CA ARG A 43 -10.04 -1.56 10.45
C ARG A 43 -8.97 -1.58 11.55
N ALA A 44 -7.86 -0.84 11.38
CA ALA A 44 -6.77 -0.80 12.35
C ALA A 44 -7.23 -0.21 13.69
N VAL A 45 -8.03 0.86 13.67
CA VAL A 45 -8.65 1.43 14.86
C VAL A 45 -9.56 0.43 15.56
N ALA A 46 -10.37 -0.32 14.80
CA ALA A 46 -11.24 -1.35 15.34
C ALA A 46 -10.41 -2.48 15.99
N GLU A 47 -9.30 -2.87 15.37
CA GLU A 47 -8.39 -3.89 15.90
C GLU A 47 -7.80 -3.47 17.25
N VAL A 48 -7.24 -2.26 17.34
CA VAL A 48 -6.69 -1.74 18.61
C VAL A 48 -7.77 -1.72 19.70
N LYS A 49 -9.01 -1.35 19.37
CA LYS A 49 -10.13 -1.32 20.32
C LYS A 49 -10.64 -2.73 20.70
N GLY A 50 -10.57 -3.69 19.80
CA GLY A 50 -11.10 -5.03 19.98
C GLY A 50 -10.15 -5.96 20.73
N VAL A 51 -8.88 -6.02 20.30
CA VAL A 51 -7.89 -6.96 20.85
C VAL A 51 -6.87 -6.29 21.78
N GLY A 52 -6.87 -4.96 21.83
CA GLY A 52 -5.92 -4.16 22.60
C GLY A 52 -4.62 -3.87 21.85
N ALA A 53 -3.94 -2.79 22.25
CA ALA A 53 -2.75 -2.28 21.59
C ALA A 53 -1.62 -3.32 21.41
N PRO A 54 -1.19 -4.10 22.43
CA PRO A 54 -0.06 -5.01 22.25
C PRO A 54 -0.29 -6.09 21.18
N LYS A 55 -1.52 -6.64 21.10
CA LYS A 55 -1.87 -7.65 20.10
C LYS A 55 -2.02 -7.04 18.71
N ALA A 56 -2.74 -5.92 18.60
CA ALA A 56 -2.91 -5.21 17.34
C ALA A 56 -1.56 -4.77 16.74
N PHE A 57 -0.64 -4.27 17.56
CA PHE A 57 0.67 -3.81 17.10
C PHE A 57 1.54 -4.95 16.58
N ALA A 58 1.42 -6.16 17.16
CA ALA A 58 2.10 -7.33 16.64
C ALA A 58 1.61 -7.67 15.21
N GLU A 59 0.30 -7.58 14.97
CA GLU A 59 -0.27 -7.79 13.63
C GLU A 59 0.09 -6.67 12.64
N PHE A 60 0.14 -5.41 13.10
CA PHE A 60 0.56 -4.28 12.24
C PHE A 60 2.03 -4.36 11.84
N ASN A 61 2.86 -4.99 12.67
CA ASN A 61 4.28 -5.22 12.42
C ASN A 61 4.55 -6.48 11.60
N ASP A 62 3.53 -7.26 11.21
CA ASP A 62 3.70 -8.38 10.28
C ASP A 62 3.55 -7.87 8.83
N PRO A 63 4.63 -7.85 8.01
CA PRO A 63 4.54 -7.41 6.62
C PRO A 63 3.69 -8.32 5.73
N ASN A 64 3.43 -9.56 6.18
CA ASN A 64 2.54 -10.52 5.53
C ASN A 64 1.13 -10.52 6.17
N GLY A 65 0.91 -9.67 7.17
CA GLY A 65 -0.33 -9.58 7.91
C GLY A 65 -1.45 -8.84 7.17
N PRO A 66 -2.68 -8.87 7.71
CA PRO A 66 -3.87 -8.32 7.05
C PRO A 66 -3.94 -6.78 7.04
N PHE A 67 -2.94 -6.11 7.62
CA PHE A 67 -2.81 -4.65 7.73
C PHE A 67 -1.70 -4.07 6.85
N HIS A 68 -1.12 -4.90 5.97
CA HIS A 68 -0.14 -4.51 4.99
C HIS A 68 -0.59 -4.96 3.60
N THR A 69 -0.65 -4.05 2.62
CA THR A 69 -1.05 -4.36 1.24
C THR A 69 -0.35 -3.44 0.27
N ARG A 70 0.65 -3.97 -0.45
CA ARG A 70 1.51 -3.23 -1.39
C ARG A 70 2.14 -1.98 -0.74
N GLU A 71 1.53 -0.81 -0.93
CA GLU A 71 1.98 0.48 -0.44
C GLU A 71 1.18 1.00 0.77
N LEU A 72 0.04 0.38 1.07
CA LEU A 72 -0.78 0.69 2.24
C LEU A 72 -0.33 -0.14 3.42
N TYR A 73 -0.05 0.53 4.52
CA TYR A 73 0.34 -0.11 5.77
C TYR A 73 -0.07 0.77 6.95
N VAL A 74 -0.26 0.12 8.09
CA VAL A 74 -0.53 0.80 9.36
C VAL A 74 0.80 1.20 10.00
N PHE A 75 0.85 2.41 10.55
CA PHE A 75 1.88 2.83 11.49
C PHE A 75 1.22 3.35 12.76
N VAL A 76 1.94 3.28 13.88
CA VAL A 76 1.45 3.77 15.16
C VAL A 76 2.54 4.58 15.85
N PHE A 77 2.19 5.78 16.30
CA PHE A 77 3.02 6.62 17.16
C PHE A 77 2.40 6.75 18.55
N SER A 78 3.24 6.78 19.58
CA SER A 78 2.83 7.25 20.90
C SER A 78 2.55 8.77 20.87
N MET A 79 1.81 9.27 21.86
CA MET A 79 1.62 10.72 22.06
C MET A 79 2.93 11.50 22.36
N THR A 80 4.05 10.80 22.55
CA THR A 80 5.39 11.38 22.75
C THR A 80 6.26 11.30 21.50
N GLY A 81 5.78 10.71 20.40
CA GLY A 81 6.51 10.61 19.13
C GLY A 81 7.46 9.42 19.03
N ARG A 82 7.20 8.34 19.76
CA ARG A 82 7.89 7.05 19.54
C ARG A 82 7.11 6.18 18.59
N TYR A 83 7.81 5.44 17.73
CA TYR A 83 7.18 4.38 16.96
C TYR A 83 6.74 3.24 17.88
N GLU A 84 5.47 2.85 17.80
CA GLU A 84 4.94 1.68 18.50
C GLU A 84 4.70 0.51 17.53
N ALA A 85 4.35 0.82 16.27
CA ALA A 85 4.29 -0.12 15.17
C ALA A 85 4.57 0.56 13.83
N SER A 86 5.11 -0.17 12.87
CA SER A 86 5.39 0.31 11.51
C SER A 86 5.33 -0.85 10.52
N GLY A 87 4.23 -0.97 9.79
CA GLY A 87 4.08 -2.05 8.81
C GLY A 87 5.06 -1.97 7.63
N ALA A 88 5.54 -0.77 7.28
CA ALA A 88 6.56 -0.61 6.23
C ALA A 88 7.95 -1.06 6.66
N ASP A 89 8.26 -0.94 7.94
CA ASP A 89 9.53 -1.38 8.50
C ASP A 89 9.36 -1.65 10.00
N PRO A 90 9.07 -2.90 10.39
CA PRO A 90 8.85 -3.26 11.79
C PRO A 90 10.04 -2.97 12.70
N LYS A 91 11.25 -2.83 12.14
CA LYS A 91 12.47 -2.51 12.91
C LYS A 91 12.45 -1.11 13.50
N LEU A 92 11.56 -0.23 13.03
CA LEU A 92 11.39 1.11 13.59
C LEU A 92 10.64 1.11 14.93
N ALA A 93 9.92 0.04 15.27
CA ALA A 93 9.20 -0.05 16.54
C ALA A 93 10.16 0.16 17.73
N GLY A 94 9.79 1.05 18.65
CA GLY A 94 10.58 1.45 19.80
C GLY A 94 11.53 2.63 19.57
N SER A 95 11.73 3.10 18.34
CA SER A 95 12.55 4.29 18.08
C SER A 95 11.86 5.57 18.53
N ASP A 96 12.64 6.57 18.97
CA ASP A 96 12.18 7.93 19.17
C ASP A 96 12.32 8.70 17.85
N VAL A 97 11.20 9.20 17.35
CA VAL A 97 11.12 9.97 16.11
C VAL A 97 10.36 11.28 16.32
N SER A 98 10.29 11.74 17.57
CA SER A 98 9.60 12.98 17.93
C SER A 98 10.18 14.20 17.20
N ALA A 99 11.48 14.21 16.93
CA ALA A 99 12.16 15.28 16.18
C ALA A 99 12.33 14.97 14.69
N MET A 100 11.74 13.89 14.17
CA MET A 100 11.91 13.48 12.78
C MET A 100 11.24 14.47 11.82
N THR A 101 11.99 14.86 10.79
CA THR A 101 11.50 15.61 9.64
C THR A 101 11.52 14.76 8.38
N ASP A 102 10.66 15.09 7.43
CA ASP A 102 10.80 14.55 6.07
C ASP A 102 11.97 15.21 5.30
N ALA A 103 12.15 14.83 4.04
CA ALA A 103 13.21 15.36 3.17
C ALA A 103 13.02 16.84 2.80
N GLU A 104 11.85 17.42 3.03
CA GLU A 104 11.53 18.83 2.82
C GLU A 104 11.60 19.65 4.12
N GLY A 105 11.99 19.01 5.23
CA GLY A 105 12.13 19.67 6.54
C GLY A 105 10.84 19.77 7.34
N ARG A 106 9.77 19.07 6.95
CA ARG A 106 8.48 19.11 7.66
C ARG A 106 8.51 18.18 8.88
N PRO A 107 8.19 18.67 10.10
CA PRO A 107 8.17 17.87 11.33
C PRO A 107 6.87 17.05 11.46
N PHE A 108 6.63 16.13 10.53
CA PHE A 108 5.31 15.49 10.38
C PHE A 108 4.86 14.68 11.61
N VAL A 109 5.78 14.13 12.41
CA VAL A 109 5.42 13.42 13.66
C VAL A 109 4.82 14.40 14.68
N GLN A 110 5.40 15.59 14.83
CA GLN A 110 4.86 16.65 15.69
C GLN A 110 3.52 17.15 15.17
N ASP A 111 3.36 17.31 13.85
CA ASP A 111 2.07 17.67 13.24
C ASP A 111 0.99 16.64 13.59
N MET A 112 1.30 15.34 13.50
CA MET A 112 0.37 14.26 13.86
C MET A 112 0.00 14.29 15.35
N ILE A 113 0.98 14.51 16.24
CA ILE A 113 0.74 14.65 17.68
C ILE A 113 -0.15 15.86 17.98
N ALA A 114 0.12 17.00 17.35
CA ALA A 114 -0.68 18.21 17.52
C ALA A 114 -2.13 17.99 17.07
N LEU A 115 -2.34 17.35 15.92
CA LEU A 115 -3.69 17.00 15.44
C LEU A 115 -4.40 16.00 16.36
N ALA A 116 -3.70 14.97 16.83
CA ALA A 116 -4.26 13.99 17.76
C ALA A 116 -4.68 14.64 19.09
N LYS A 117 -3.94 15.64 19.58
CA LYS A 117 -4.30 16.42 20.79
C LYS A 117 -5.50 17.35 20.56
N ALA A 118 -5.61 17.93 19.36
CA ALA A 118 -6.62 18.95 19.08
C ALA A 118 -7.97 18.39 18.63
N LYS A 119 -7.97 17.29 17.87
CA LYS A 119 -9.16 16.80 17.13
C LYS A 119 -9.26 15.27 17.09
N ASP A 120 -8.48 14.56 17.90
CA ASP A 120 -8.38 13.09 17.90
C ASP A 120 -8.00 12.47 16.54
N GLY A 121 -7.42 13.27 15.63
CA GLY A 121 -7.03 12.80 14.31
C GLY A 121 -7.12 13.86 13.23
N GLY A 122 -6.84 13.43 12.00
CA GLY A 122 -6.89 14.29 10.82
C GLY A 122 -6.01 13.78 9.70
N ARG A 123 -5.59 14.71 8.84
CA ARG A 123 -4.76 14.43 7.67
C ARG A 123 -3.45 15.20 7.77
N VAL A 124 -2.34 14.54 7.47
CA VAL A 124 -1.00 15.12 7.40
C VAL A 124 -0.38 14.77 6.05
N ASP A 125 0.13 15.78 5.37
CA ASP A 125 0.83 15.66 4.09
C ASP A 125 2.33 15.83 4.33
N TYR A 126 3.18 15.00 3.73
CA TYR A 126 4.64 15.05 3.88
C TYR A 126 5.30 14.26 2.75
N VAL A 127 6.61 14.31 2.59
CA VAL A 127 7.30 13.41 1.65
C VAL A 127 7.83 12.17 2.34
N TRP A 128 7.71 11.02 1.69
CA TRP A 128 8.15 9.75 2.26
C TRP A 128 8.70 8.82 1.20
N LEU A 129 9.63 7.95 1.59
CA LEU A 129 10.18 6.92 0.72
C LEU A 129 9.13 5.84 0.45
N ASN A 130 8.66 5.76 -0.79
CA ASN A 130 7.86 4.65 -1.27
C ASN A 130 8.75 3.42 -1.46
N ARG A 131 8.48 2.35 -0.72
CA ARG A 131 9.26 1.10 -0.75
C ARG A 131 9.02 0.27 -2.00
N VAL A 132 7.97 0.59 -2.78
CA VAL A 132 7.63 -0.15 -4.00
C VAL A 132 8.60 0.19 -5.14
N ASP A 133 8.93 1.47 -5.32
CA ASP A 133 9.80 1.96 -6.40
C ASP A 133 11.06 2.70 -5.90
N ASN A 134 11.22 2.83 -4.59
CA ASN A 134 12.31 3.53 -3.90
C ASN A 134 12.41 5.03 -4.23
N ARG A 135 11.30 5.69 -4.53
CA ARG A 135 11.26 7.14 -4.74
C ARG A 135 10.72 7.86 -3.52
N VAL A 136 11.22 9.07 -3.30
CA VAL A 136 10.63 10.01 -2.33
C VAL A 136 9.44 10.67 -3.01
N GLU A 137 8.26 10.51 -2.43
CA GLU A 137 7.00 10.93 -3.02
C GLU A 137 6.12 11.65 -1.99
N HIS A 138 5.21 12.50 -2.46
CA HIS A 138 4.20 13.10 -1.59
C HIS A 138 3.26 12.03 -1.06
N LYS A 139 3.29 11.88 0.26
CA LYS A 139 2.45 10.98 1.02
C LYS A 139 1.42 11.79 1.80
N ARG A 140 0.19 11.28 1.80
CA ARG A 140 -0.92 11.79 2.58
C ARG A 140 -1.36 10.73 3.57
N SER A 141 -1.16 11.00 4.85
CA SER A 141 -1.56 10.10 5.93
C SER A 141 -2.82 10.59 6.62
N LEU A 142 -3.75 9.66 6.82
CA LEU A 142 -4.89 9.79 7.69
C LEU A 142 -4.49 9.22 9.05
N VAL A 143 -4.75 9.97 10.12
CA VAL A 143 -4.42 9.55 11.49
C VAL A 143 -5.62 9.66 12.40
N GLN A 144 -5.71 8.76 13.36
CA GLN A 144 -6.73 8.78 14.41
C GLN A 144 -6.12 8.38 15.74
N ARG A 145 -6.49 9.12 16.79
CA ARG A 145 -6.11 8.80 18.16
C ARG A 145 -6.99 7.70 18.74
N VAL A 146 -6.36 6.75 19.42
CA VAL A 146 -7.01 5.68 20.19
C VAL A 146 -6.27 5.56 21.53
N GLY A 147 -6.82 6.17 22.58
CA GLY A 147 -6.12 6.28 23.87
C GLY A 147 -4.84 7.11 23.73
N ASP A 148 -3.69 6.51 24.02
CA ASP A 148 -2.37 7.15 23.91
C ASP A 148 -1.61 6.81 22.61
N HIS A 149 -2.34 6.25 21.64
CA HIS A 149 -1.81 5.79 20.37
C HIS A 149 -2.38 6.60 19.21
N ILE A 150 -1.52 7.03 18.30
CA ILE A 150 -1.87 7.68 17.04
C ILE A 150 -1.73 6.62 15.96
N VAL A 151 -2.86 6.05 15.54
CA VAL A 151 -2.92 5.05 14.47
C VAL A 151 -3.03 5.77 13.14
N GLY A 152 -2.20 5.40 12.17
CA GLY A 152 -2.15 6.08 10.88
C GLY A 152 -2.01 5.14 9.70
N VAL A 153 -2.57 5.56 8.57
CA VAL A 153 -2.42 4.92 7.26
C VAL A 153 -2.26 6.03 6.24
N GLY A 154 -1.33 5.88 5.31
CA GLY A 154 -1.16 6.86 4.23
C GLY A 154 -1.07 6.24 2.86
N TYR A 155 -1.33 7.06 1.87
CA TYR A 155 -1.26 6.74 0.45
C TYR A 155 -0.39 7.78 -0.27
N TYR A 156 0.20 7.38 -1.38
CA TYR A 156 1.02 8.26 -2.22
C TYR A 156 0.12 8.96 -3.24
N ALA A 157 0.29 10.28 -3.37
CA ALA A 157 -0.61 11.11 -4.16
C ALA A 157 -0.24 11.21 -5.65
N GLY A 158 0.94 10.72 -6.05
CA GLY A 158 1.45 10.76 -7.43
C GLY A 158 1.89 12.14 -7.90
#